data_AF-A0A9E3TWP7-F1
#
_entry.id   AF-A0A9E3TWP7-F1
#
_cell.length_a   1.000
_cell.length_b   1.000
_cell.length_c   1.000
_cell.angle_alpha   90.00
_cell.angle_beta   90.00
_cell.angle_gamma   90.00
#
_symmetry.space_group_name_H-M   'P 1'
#
loop_
_entity.id
_entity.type
_entity.pdbx_description
1 polymer ?
#
loop_
_entity_poly.entity_id
_entity_poly.type
_entity_poly.pdbx_seq_one_letter_code
_entity_poly.pdbx_strand_id
1 'polypeptide(L)'
;MTQWHLNPIAGSLVLLAAVAVAAGVSLLPTFKPLPRARRVGLTALRLSVVLLALLLMLRPTRVRTITRPASALLVLLFDQSRSMTVPDMPDGGTRWASQQAMMTEAAAILRDMPPNIETKV
;
A
#
# COMPACT_ATOMS: atom_id res chain seq x y z
N MET A 1 9.79 -4.08 2.92
CA MET A 1 9.50 -5.05 4.01
C MET A 1 8.50 -6.08 3.48
N THR A 2 8.73 -7.37 3.73
CA THR A 2 7.83 -8.46 3.28
C THR A 2 7.16 -9.05 4.51
N GLN A 3 5.84 -9.10 4.53
CA GLN A 3 5.06 -9.58 5.68
C GLN A 3 3.93 -10.51 5.21
N TRP A 4 3.67 -11.55 6.01
CA TRP A 4 2.58 -12.48 5.79
C TRP A 4 1.32 -11.96 6.46
N HIS A 5 0.22 -11.93 5.70
CA HIS A 5 -1.08 -11.50 6.19
C HIS A 5 -2.13 -12.58 5.94
N LEU A 6 -2.95 -12.84 6.96
CA LEU A 6 -4.12 -13.70 6.87
C LEU A 6 -5.34 -12.78 6.77
N ASN A 7 -5.92 -12.68 5.58
CA ASN A 7 -7.08 -11.83 5.31
C ASN A 7 -8.28 -12.73 5.04
N PRO A 8 -8.97 -13.21 6.09
CA PRO A 8 -10.08 -14.12 5.91
C PRO A 8 -11.18 -13.50 5.03
N ILE A 9 -11.84 -14.33 4.23
CA ILE A 9 -13.00 -13.90 3.43
C ILE A 9 -14.06 -13.33 4.39
N ALA A 10 -14.61 -12.16 4.06
CA ALA A 10 -15.50 -11.33 4.89
C ALA A 10 -14.83 -10.60 6.08
N GLY A 11 -13.50 -10.59 6.20
CA GLY A 11 -12.78 -9.81 7.21
C GLY A 11 -12.99 -10.28 8.66
N SER A 12 -13.62 -11.44 8.86
CA SER A 12 -14.00 -11.94 10.18
C SER A 12 -13.49 -13.36 10.41
N LEU A 13 -12.65 -13.51 11.44
CA LEU A 13 -12.22 -14.82 11.95
C LEU A 13 -13.39 -15.62 12.55
N VAL A 14 -14.44 -14.93 13.01
CA VAL A 14 -15.64 -15.56 13.60
C VAL A 14 -16.41 -16.34 12.53
N LEU A 15 -16.52 -15.80 11.31
CA LEU A 15 -17.17 -16.50 10.19
C LEU A 15 -16.37 -17.75 9.79
N LEU A 16 -15.03 -17.64 9.72
CA LEU A 16 -14.16 -18.78 9.47
C LEU A 16 -14.35 -19.88 10.53
N ALA A 17 -14.39 -19.50 11.81
CA ALA A 17 -14.62 -20.42 12.90
C ALA A 17 -16.00 -21.08 12.81
N ALA A 18 -17.05 -20.33 12.48
CA ALA A 18 -18.40 -20.88 12.29
C ALA A 18 -18.46 -21.91 11.14
N VAL A 19 -17.79 -21.63 10.01
CA VAL A 19 -17.69 -22.58 8.89
C VAL A 19 -16.88 -23.81 9.29
N ALA A 20 -15.78 -23.64 10.02
CA ALA A 20 -14.98 -24.75 10.53
C ALA A 20 -15.80 -25.67 11.45
N VAL A 21 -16.60 -25.10 12.34
CA VAL A 21 -17.49 -25.84 13.24
C VAL A 21 -18.58 -26.57 12.45
N ALA A 22 -19.27 -25.91 11.52
CA ALA A 22 -20.29 -26.54 10.68
C ALA A 22 -19.72 -27.69 9.84
N ALA A 23 -18.52 -27.51 9.30
CA ALA A 23 -17.78 -28.53 8.59
C ALA A 23 -17.36 -29.70 9.51
N GLY A 24 -16.94 -29.41 10.73
CA GLY A 24 -16.64 -30.38 11.78
C GLY A 24 -17.86 -31.24 12.17
N VAL A 25 -19.02 -30.61 12.34
CA VAL A 25 -20.29 -31.31 12.60
C VAL A 25 -20.64 -32.25 11.44
N SER A 26 -20.35 -31.86 10.19
CA SER A 26 -20.57 -32.73 9.04
C SER A 26 -19.73 -34.02 9.10
N LEU A 27 -18.59 -34.03 9.79
CA LEU A 27 -17.74 -35.22 9.96
C LEU A 27 -18.28 -36.22 11.00
N LEU A 28 -19.34 -35.87 11.74
CA LEU A 28 -19.95 -36.77 12.71
C LEU A 28 -20.46 -38.06 12.03
N PRO A 29 -20.26 -39.22 12.67
CA PRO A 29 -20.64 -40.49 12.07
C PRO A 29 -22.16 -40.60 11.95
N THR A 30 -22.65 -40.76 10.73
CA THR A 30 -24.05 -41.11 10.47
C THR A 30 -24.27 -42.60 10.70
N PHE A 31 -25.41 -42.97 11.28
CA PHE A 31 -25.77 -44.30 11.83
C PHE A 31 -25.75 -45.52 10.87
N LYS A 32 -25.18 -45.42 9.67
CA LYS A 32 -25.12 -46.56 8.74
C LYS A 32 -23.88 -47.43 9.01
N PRO A 33 -24.04 -48.77 9.13
CA PRO A 33 -22.91 -49.67 9.31
C PRO A 33 -22.09 -49.72 8.01
N LEU A 34 -20.92 -49.07 8.02
CA LEU A 34 -19.94 -49.14 6.94
C LEU A 34 -18.70 -49.93 7.40
N PRO A 35 -18.03 -50.66 6.48
CA PRO A 35 -16.73 -51.26 6.75
C PRO A 35 -15.71 -50.21 7.23
N ARG A 36 -14.90 -50.56 8.24
CA ARG A 36 -13.95 -49.62 8.88
C ARG A 36 -13.02 -48.92 7.87
N ALA A 37 -12.48 -49.65 6.90
CA ALA A 37 -11.61 -49.09 5.86
C ALA A 37 -12.33 -48.00 5.02
N ARG A 38 -13.57 -48.27 4.60
CA ARG A 38 -14.37 -47.32 3.83
C ARG A 38 -14.75 -46.09 4.67
N ARG A 39 -15.03 -46.29 5.95
CA ARG A 39 -15.30 -45.20 6.90
C ARG A 39 -14.08 -44.29 7.07
N VAL A 40 -12.90 -44.86 7.26
CA VAL A 40 -11.65 -44.08 7.38
C VAL A 40 -11.37 -43.31 6.09
N GLY A 41 -11.47 -43.94 4.93
CA GLY A 41 -11.25 -43.28 3.63
C GLY A 41 -12.22 -42.11 3.39
N LEU A 42 -13.52 -42.30 3.63
CA LEU A 42 -14.51 -41.23 3.47
C LEU A 42 -14.33 -40.10 4.49
N THR A 43 -13.94 -40.42 5.72
CA THR A 43 -13.67 -39.41 6.76
C THR A 43 -12.43 -38.59 6.41
N ALA A 44 -11.36 -39.25 5.94
CA ALA A 44 -10.14 -38.59 5.50
C ALA A 44 -10.39 -37.67 4.30
N LEU A 45 -11.16 -38.14 3.30
CA LEU A 45 -11.55 -37.33 2.14
C LEU A 45 -12.38 -36.11 2.54
N ARG A 46 -13.31 -36.28 3.49
CA ARG A 46 -14.12 -35.18 3.98
C ARG A 46 -13.26 -34.18 4.75
N LEU A 47 -12.35 -34.65 5.59
CA LEU A 47 -11.43 -33.80 6.34
C LEU A 47 -10.53 -32.99 5.40
N SER A 48 -9.99 -33.61 4.35
CA SER A 48 -9.14 -32.90 3.39
C SER A 48 -9.90 -31.81 2.65
N VAL A 49 -11.16 -32.05 2.22
CA VAL A 49 -12.01 -31.01 1.62
C VAL A 49 -12.24 -29.84 2.58
N VAL A 50 -12.55 -30.13 3.85
CA VAL A 50 -12.76 -29.10 4.88
C VAL A 50 -11.50 -28.27 5.11
N LEU A 51 -10.34 -28.92 5.23
CA LEU A 51 -9.06 -28.23 5.39
C LEU A 51 -8.74 -27.34 4.18
N LEU A 52 -9.00 -27.82 2.97
CA LEU A 52 -8.77 -27.06 1.74
C LEU A 52 -9.68 -25.83 1.68
N ALA A 53 -10.96 -25.98 2.04
CA ALA A 53 -11.89 -24.86 2.13
C ALA A 53 -11.44 -23.81 3.17
N LEU A 54 -11.00 -24.25 4.36
CA LEU A 54 -10.49 -23.34 5.39
C LEU A 54 -9.22 -22.60 4.95
N LEU A 55 -8.30 -23.29 4.27
CA LEU A 55 -7.09 -22.69 3.75
C LEU A 55 -7.39 -21.64 2.68
N LEU A 56 -8.34 -21.93 1.78
CA LEU A 56 -8.83 -20.97 0.79
C LEU A 56 -9.51 -19.76 1.46
N MET A 57 -10.32 -20.00 2.50
CA MET A 57 -10.99 -18.93 3.24
C MET A 57 -10.01 -18.06 4.04
N LEU A 58 -8.92 -18.62 4.54
CA LEU A 58 -7.89 -17.88 5.28
C LEU A 58 -7.07 -16.94 4.37
N ARG A 59 -7.06 -17.24 3.06
CA ARG A 59 -6.43 -16.45 1.99
C ARG A 59 -5.03 -15.96 2.40
N PRO A 60 -4.05 -16.87 2.57
CA PRO A 60 -2.69 -16.48 2.92
C PRO A 60 -2.13 -15.57 1.83
N THR A 61 -1.85 -14.32 2.20
CA THR A 61 -1.34 -13.31 1.27
C THR A 61 0.07 -12.91 1.67
N ARG A 62 0.98 -12.92 0.70
CA ARG A 62 2.33 -12.40 0.86
C ARG A 62 2.35 -10.97 0.36
N VAL A 63 2.32 -10.01 1.28
CA VAL A 63 2.32 -8.58 0.93
C VAL A 63 3.77 -8.09 0.91
N ARG A 64 4.17 -7.54 -0.23
CA ARG A 64 5.48 -6.92 -0.41
C ARG A 64 5.31 -5.43 -0.63
N THR A 65 5.70 -4.64 0.35
CA THR A 65 5.74 -3.17 0.21
C THR A 65 7.02 -2.79 -0.50
N ILE A 66 6.88 -2.20 -1.69
CA ILE A 66 7.98 -1.65 -2.49
C ILE A 66 7.89 -0.12 -2.38
N THR A 67 8.80 0.48 -1.63
CA THR A 67 9.01 1.93 -1.64
C THR A 67 9.71 2.31 -2.93
N ARG A 68 9.00 3.01 -3.82
CA ARG A 68 9.61 3.61 -5.01
C ARG A 68 9.85 5.08 -4.71
N PRO A 69 11.05 5.62 -5.00
CA PRO A 69 11.24 7.07 -5.00
C PRO A 69 10.28 7.64 -6.06
N ALA A 70 9.37 8.51 -5.64
CA ALA A 70 8.56 9.30 -6.55
C ALA A 70 9.44 10.46 -7.03
N SER A 71 9.50 10.69 -8.35
CA SER A 71 10.11 11.90 -8.88
C SER A 71 9.30 13.10 -8.39
N ALA A 72 9.95 14.02 -7.70
CA ALA A 72 9.34 15.28 -7.32
C ALA A 72 9.63 16.30 -8.44
N LEU A 73 8.57 16.90 -8.99
CA LEU A 73 8.70 17.99 -9.95
C LEU A 73 8.60 19.32 -9.19
N LEU A 74 9.65 20.13 -9.25
CA LEU A 74 9.63 21.50 -8.75
C LEU A 74 9.41 22.45 -9.94
N VAL A 75 8.27 23.16 -9.95
CA VAL A 75 7.96 24.18 -10.96
C VAL A 75 8.08 25.56 -10.31
N LEU A 76 8.92 26.41 -10.86
CA LEU A 76 9.13 27.78 -10.41
C LEU A 76 8.52 28.73 -11.43
N LEU A 77 7.60 29.59 -11.00
CA LEU A 77 6.98 30.61 -11.85
C LEU A 77 7.44 31.99 -11.40
N PHE A 78 7.90 32.78 -12.36
CA PHE A 78 8.38 34.13 -12.13
C PHE A 78 7.38 35.14 -12.70
N ASP A 79 7.07 36.16 -11.91
CA ASP A 79 6.30 37.31 -12.38
C ASP A 79 7.23 38.20 -13.23
N GLN A 80 6.86 38.40 -14.50
CA GLN A 80 7.58 39.24 -15.47
C GLN A 80 6.81 40.52 -15.82
N SER A 81 5.85 40.90 -14.98
CA SER A 81 5.06 42.12 -15.18
C SER A 81 5.91 43.40 -15.08
N ARG A 82 5.48 44.46 -15.76
CA ARG A 82 6.17 45.78 -15.75
C ARG A 82 6.27 46.39 -14.35
N SER A 83 5.38 46.03 -13.42
CA SER A 83 5.46 46.46 -12.02
C SER A 83 6.72 45.94 -11.31
N MET A 84 7.31 44.84 -11.77
CA MET A 84 8.51 44.26 -11.17
C MET A 84 9.76 45.12 -11.41
N THR A 85 9.75 46.00 -12.42
CA THR A 85 10.88 46.88 -12.76
C THR A 85 10.77 48.28 -12.16
N VAL A 86 9.70 48.58 -11.40
CA VAL A 86 9.52 49.89 -10.77
C VAL A 86 10.38 49.95 -9.49
N PRO A 87 11.15 51.04 -9.28
CA PRO A 87 11.95 51.22 -8.07
C PRO A 87 11.09 51.74 -6.92
N ASP A 88 10.19 50.89 -6.42
CA ASP A 88 9.21 51.25 -5.39
C ASP A 88 9.50 50.63 -4.01
N MET A 89 10.65 49.98 -3.86
CA MET A 89 11.10 49.42 -2.58
C MET A 89 11.69 50.50 -1.66
N PRO A 90 11.70 50.29 -0.33
CA PRO A 90 12.21 51.27 0.65
C PRO A 90 13.69 51.67 0.47
N ASP A 91 14.47 50.82 -0.18
CA ASP A 91 15.88 51.03 -0.53
C ASP A 91 16.09 51.64 -1.93
N GLY A 92 15.00 51.96 -2.65
CA GLY A 92 15.04 52.41 -4.04
C GLY A 92 15.27 51.28 -5.05
N GLY A 93 15.29 50.02 -4.61
CA GLY A 93 15.44 48.84 -5.45
C GLY A 93 14.15 48.45 -6.19
N THR A 94 14.28 47.52 -7.14
CA THR A 94 13.14 46.94 -7.85
C THR A 94 12.77 45.59 -7.25
N ARG A 95 11.49 45.22 -7.34
CA ARG A 95 11.02 43.89 -6.90
C ARG A 95 11.70 42.77 -7.69
N TRP A 96 12.01 42.99 -8.97
CA TRP A 96 12.82 42.08 -9.79
C TRP A 96 14.20 41.83 -9.19
N ALA A 97 14.90 42.88 -8.76
CA ALA A 97 16.22 42.74 -8.14
C ALA A 97 16.15 41.91 -6.84
N SER A 98 15.13 42.12 -6.01
CA SER A 98 14.93 41.31 -4.80
C SER A 98 14.61 39.83 -5.12
N GLN A 99 13.81 39.57 -6.15
CA GLN A 99 13.50 38.21 -6.59
C GLN A 99 14.76 37.51 -7.11
N GLN A 100 15.60 38.22 -7.87
CA GLN A 100 16.86 37.68 -8.38
C GLN A 100 17.87 37.38 -7.26
N ALA A 101 17.93 38.23 -6.24
CA ALA A 101 18.76 38.00 -5.06
C ALA A 101 18.31 36.74 -4.29
N MET A 102 17.01 36.63 -4.01
CA MET A 102 16.42 35.45 -3.37
C MET A 102 16.66 34.17 -4.16
N MET A 103 16.54 34.22 -5.49
CA MET A 103 16.81 33.06 -6.35
C MET A 103 18.28 32.66 -6.37
N THR A 104 19.19 33.61 -6.28
CA THR A 104 20.63 33.33 -6.22
C THR A 104 20.98 32.60 -4.92
N GLU A 105 20.37 33.00 -3.81
CA GLU A 105 20.49 32.32 -2.52
C GLU A 105 19.87 30.91 -2.56
N ALA A 106 18.64 30.81 -3.08
CA ALA A 106 17.95 29.54 -3.23
C ALA A 106 18.67 28.56 -4.19
N ALA A 107 19.37 29.05 -5.20
CA ALA A 107 20.12 28.23 -6.16
C ALA A 107 21.28 27.45 -5.51
N ALA A 108 21.80 27.89 -4.37
CA ALA A 108 22.77 27.12 -3.60
C ALA A 108 22.11 25.90 -2.94
N ILE A 109 20.92 26.09 -2.37
CA ILE A 109 20.14 25.04 -1.71
C ILE A 109 19.61 24.02 -2.74
N LEU A 110 19.13 24.51 -3.89
CA LEU A 110 18.61 23.64 -4.96
C LEU A 110 19.70 22.77 -5.60
N ARG A 111 20.95 23.23 -5.63
CA ARG A 111 22.08 22.44 -6.15
C ARG A 111 22.51 21.30 -5.23
N ASP A 112 22.27 21.43 -3.92
CA ASP A 112 22.56 20.40 -2.93
C ASP A 112 21.40 19.39 -2.77
N MET A 113 20.29 19.62 -3.46
CA MET A 113 19.11 18.76 -3.39
C MET A 113 19.37 17.43 -4.12
N PRO A 114 18.94 16.28 -3.55
CA PRO A 114 19.22 14.98 -4.14
C PRO A 114 18.68 14.85 -5.58
N PRO A 115 19.33 14.03 -6.43
CA PRO A 115 19.13 13.95 -7.89
C PRO A 115 17.75 13.43 -8.34
N ASN A 116 16.81 13.27 -7.41
CA ASN A 116 15.46 12.73 -7.66
C ASN A 116 14.45 13.83 -8.00
N ILE A 117 14.92 15.07 -8.18
CA ILE A 117 14.09 16.25 -8.44
C ILE A 117 14.37 16.72 -9.86
N GLU A 118 13.37 16.60 -10.71
CA GLU A 118 13.41 17.16 -12.05
C GLU A 118 13.02 18.64 -11.95
N THR A 119 13.90 19.53 -12.40
CA THR A 119 13.63 20.97 -12.41
C THR A 119 13.21 21.39 -13.81
N LYS A 120 12.05 22.03 -13.90
CA LYS A 120 11.56 22.63 -15.15
C LYS A 120 11.38 24.12 -14.91
N VAL A 121 12.15 24.92 -15.65
CA VAL A 121 12.12 26.39 -15.65
C VAL A 121 11.30 26.86 -16.83
#